data_AF-A0A6J8A6R8-F1
#
_entry.id   AF-A0A6J8A6R8-F1
#
_cell.length_a   1.000
_cell.length_b   1.000
_cell.length_c   1.000
_cell.angle_alpha   90.00
_cell.angle_beta   90.00
_cell.angle_gamma   90.00
#
_symmetry.space_group_name_H-M   'P 1'
#
loop_
_entity.id
_entity.type
_entity.pdbx_description
1 polymer ?
#
loop_
_entity_poly.entity_id
_entity_poly.type
_entity_poly.pdbx_seq_one_letter_code
_entity_poly.pdbx_strand_id
1 'polypeptide(L)'
;MKSPIPSWSGFMQMVQKGEYPGQSAFTFLPMIDMDPSDLSCIYSTLKFICSQAKSYGVKAIVTFDQPLYWKALTIITNESTTSELQSIILRLGGFHSEMSFLGSIGQLMSGSGLNEVLETVYSANAVGHMTGKAVARAVREHLLVDTTLNALLVSMTFDIPLSDEEQYLTKN
;
A
#
# COMPACT_ATOMS: atom_id res chain seq x y z
N MET A 1 -18.70 -5.86 19.37
CA MET A 1 -17.57 -6.61 18.78
C MET A 1 -16.29 -5.81 19.04
N LYS A 2 -15.50 -6.16 20.06
CA LYS A 2 -14.23 -5.49 20.38
C LYS A 2 -13.08 -6.19 19.66
N SER A 3 -12.84 -5.82 18.41
CA SER A 3 -11.53 -6.09 17.79
C SER A 3 -10.87 -4.74 17.61
N PRO A 4 -9.74 -4.44 18.28
CA PRO A 4 -9.01 -3.21 17.99
C PRO A 4 -8.59 -3.27 16.52
N ILE A 5 -9.17 -2.40 15.69
CA ILE A 5 -8.75 -2.29 14.28
C ILE A 5 -7.29 -1.87 14.31
N PRO A 6 -6.35 -2.75 13.90
CA PRO A 6 -4.93 -2.46 14.04
C PRO A 6 -4.54 -1.30 13.11
N SER A 7 -3.44 -0.61 13.44
CA SER A 7 -2.77 0.25 12.47
C SER A 7 -2.19 -0.58 11.32
N TRP A 8 -1.78 0.05 10.23
CA TRP A 8 -1.18 -0.65 9.09
C TRP A 8 -0.06 -1.63 9.50
N SER A 9 0.85 -1.21 10.39
CA SER A 9 1.91 -2.08 10.91
C SER A 9 1.37 -3.25 11.71
N GLY A 10 0.38 -3.02 12.58
CA GLY A 10 -0.28 -4.09 13.34
C GLY A 10 -1.02 -5.07 12.43
N PHE A 11 -1.70 -4.57 11.39
CA PHE A 11 -2.36 -5.41 10.40
C PHE A 11 -1.34 -6.30 9.68
N MET A 12 -0.25 -5.69 9.20
CA MET A 12 0.85 -6.43 8.55
C MET A 12 1.46 -7.49 9.46
N GLN A 13 1.62 -7.18 10.76
CA GLN A 13 2.09 -8.16 11.75
C GLN A 13 1.08 -9.29 11.99
N MET A 14 -0.22 -9.00 12.01
CA MET A 14 -1.26 -10.01 12.19
C MET A 14 -1.40 -10.95 10.99
N VAL A 15 -1.22 -10.45 9.76
CA VAL A 15 -1.26 -11.29 8.55
C VAL A 15 0.05 -12.04 8.31
N GLN A 16 1.17 -11.54 8.82
CA GLN A 16 2.45 -12.22 8.74
C GLN A 16 2.44 -13.49 9.60
N LYS A 17 2.42 -14.64 8.93
CA LYS A 17 2.48 -15.97 9.55
C LYS A 17 3.84 -16.60 9.22
N GLY A 18 4.44 -17.26 10.20
CA GLY A 18 5.69 -18.02 10.02
C GLY A 18 6.89 -17.43 10.76
N GLU A 19 8.06 -18.04 10.54
CA GLU A 19 9.31 -17.61 11.15
C GLU A 19 9.83 -16.32 10.53
N TYR A 20 10.41 -15.45 11.36
CA TYR A 20 11.04 -14.23 10.90
C TYR A 20 12.27 -14.59 10.04
N PRO A 21 12.35 -14.14 8.78
CA PRO A 21 13.41 -14.55 7.86
C PRO A 21 14.80 -13.97 8.20
N GLY A 22 14.93 -13.28 9.33
CA GLY A 22 16.15 -12.61 9.76
C GLY A 22 16.16 -11.12 9.42
N GLN A 23 17.26 -10.46 9.80
CA GLN A 23 17.43 -9.02 9.66
C GLN A 23 17.48 -8.61 8.18
N SER A 24 16.58 -7.74 7.77
CA SER A 24 16.65 -7.10 6.44
C SER A 24 17.73 -6.02 6.43
N ALA A 25 18.55 -6.00 5.39
CA ALA A 25 19.46 -4.89 5.09
C ALA A 25 18.83 -3.98 4.03
N PHE A 26 18.94 -2.68 4.23
CA PHE A 26 18.52 -1.68 3.26
C PHE A 26 19.75 -0.86 2.84
N THR A 27 20.02 -0.83 1.54
CA THR A 27 21.16 -0.13 0.96
C THR A 27 20.69 0.64 -0.26
N PHE A 28 21.11 1.90 -0.36
CA PHE A 28 20.92 2.68 -1.57
C PHE A 28 21.89 2.21 -2.65
N LEU A 29 21.37 1.93 -3.84
CA LEU A 29 22.18 1.70 -5.03
C LEU A 29 22.70 3.05 -5.58
N PRO A 30 23.74 3.04 -6.44
CA PRO A 30 24.24 4.25 -7.07
C PRO A 30 23.12 5.03 -7.75
N MET A 31 23.13 6.36 -7.60
CA MET A 31 22.19 7.22 -8.29
C MET A 31 22.46 7.18 -9.80
N ILE A 32 21.41 7.02 -10.58
CA ILE A 32 21.48 7.00 -12.04
C ILE A 32 21.14 8.41 -12.54
N ASP A 33 22.13 9.09 -13.11
CA ASP A 33 21.97 10.42 -13.70
C ASP A 33 21.62 10.31 -15.19
N MET A 34 20.47 9.69 -15.48
CA MET A 34 19.90 9.54 -16.82
C MET A 34 18.38 9.66 -16.75
N ASP A 35 17.74 9.98 -17.87
CA ASP A 35 16.28 10.00 -17.94
C ASP A 35 15.73 8.59 -17.61
N PRO A 36 14.90 8.45 -16.56
CA PRO A 36 14.32 7.15 -16.19
C PRO A 36 13.40 6.61 -17.29
N SER A 37 12.88 7.46 -18.19
CA SER A 37 12.05 7.05 -19.32
C SER A 37 12.84 6.53 -20.52
N ASP A 38 14.16 6.73 -20.56
CA ASP A 38 14.99 6.21 -21.64
C ASP A 38 15.12 4.68 -21.58
N LEU A 39 14.96 4.02 -22.72
CA LEU A 39 15.04 2.56 -22.79
C LEU A 39 16.46 2.05 -22.51
N SER A 40 17.50 2.80 -22.90
CA SER A 40 18.89 2.42 -22.64
C SER A 40 19.22 2.52 -21.14
N CYS A 41 18.69 3.54 -20.47
CA CYS A 41 18.73 3.68 -19.02
C CYS A 41 18.09 2.47 -18.31
N ILE A 42 16.85 2.11 -18.68
CA ILE A 42 16.16 0.95 -18.08
C ILE A 42 16.94 -0.34 -18.36
N TYR A 43 17.42 -0.55 -19.59
CA TYR A 43 18.18 -1.73 -19.98
C TYR A 43 19.47 -1.90 -19.18
N SER A 44 20.30 -0.86 -19.14
CA SER A 44 21.58 -0.88 -18.41
C SER A 44 21.38 -1.06 -16.91
N THR A 45 20.32 -0.48 -16.35
CA THR A 45 19.92 -0.68 -14.94
C THR A 45 19.54 -2.13 -14.67
N LEU A 46 18.73 -2.76 -15.52
CA LEU A 46 18.36 -4.17 -15.37
C LEU A 46 19.59 -5.09 -15.48
N LYS A 47 20.51 -4.81 -16.40
CA LYS A 47 21.78 -5.54 -16.52
C LYS A 47 22.64 -5.41 -15.26
N PHE A 48 22.74 -4.20 -14.71
CA PHE A 48 23.45 -3.97 -13.44
C PHE A 48 22.84 -4.79 -12.30
N ILE A 49 21.51 -4.77 -12.17
CA ILE A 49 20.78 -5.54 -11.15
C ILE A 49 21.01 -7.04 -11.34
N CYS A 50 20.98 -7.56 -12.57
CA CYS A 50 21.32 -8.95 -12.87
C CYS A 50 22.72 -9.33 -12.38
N SER A 51 23.73 -8.52 -12.71
CA SER A 51 25.11 -8.75 -12.28
C SER A 51 25.24 -8.77 -10.76
N GLN A 52 24.53 -7.88 -10.07
CA GLN A 52 24.53 -7.83 -8.61
C GLN A 52 23.79 -9.03 -7.99
N ALA A 53 22.67 -9.44 -8.56
CA ALA A 53 21.92 -10.60 -8.09
C ALA A 53 22.74 -11.88 -8.25
N LYS A 54 23.47 -12.01 -9.38
CA LYS A 54 24.38 -13.12 -9.63
C LYS A 54 25.55 -13.17 -8.64
N SER A 55 26.16 -12.04 -8.30
CA SER A 55 27.29 -12.01 -7.36
C SER A 55 26.89 -12.43 -5.95
N TYR A 56 25.63 -12.20 -5.57
CA TYR A 56 25.06 -12.67 -4.30
C TYR A 56 24.36 -14.03 -4.39
N GLY A 57 24.24 -14.64 -5.58
CA GLY A 57 23.53 -15.90 -5.77
C GLY A 57 22.03 -15.83 -5.49
N VAL A 58 21.42 -14.64 -5.63
CA VAL A 58 20.00 -14.40 -5.35
C VAL A 58 19.22 -14.09 -6.63
N LYS A 59 17.88 -14.20 -6.55
CA LYS A 59 16.99 -13.77 -7.63
C LYS A 59 16.56 -12.32 -7.42
N ALA A 60 16.78 -11.47 -8.41
CA ALA A 60 16.36 -10.08 -8.36
C ALA A 60 14.85 -9.93 -8.58
N ILE A 61 14.18 -9.24 -7.66
CA ILE A 61 12.80 -8.76 -7.81
C ILE A 61 12.86 -7.25 -7.96
N VAL A 62 12.41 -6.73 -9.10
CA VAL A 62 12.45 -5.30 -9.40
C VAL A 62 11.02 -4.79 -9.51
N THR A 63 10.71 -3.73 -8.75
CA THR A 63 9.40 -3.09 -8.78
C THR A 63 9.49 -1.76 -9.51
N PHE A 64 8.59 -1.52 -10.46
CA PHE A 64 8.52 -0.26 -11.21
C PHE A 64 7.10 0.29 -11.22
N ASP A 65 6.96 1.61 -11.27
CA ASP A 65 5.68 2.25 -11.59
C ASP A 65 5.20 1.88 -12.99
N GLN A 66 3.89 2.04 -13.23
CA GLN A 66 3.22 1.54 -14.43
C GLN A 66 3.93 1.87 -15.76
N PRO A 67 4.35 3.11 -16.06
CA PRO A 67 5.01 3.40 -17.33
C PRO A 67 6.36 2.69 -17.50
N LEU A 68 7.15 2.62 -16.43
CA LEU A 68 8.46 1.97 -16.44
C LEU A 68 8.34 0.45 -16.45
N TYR A 69 7.35 -0.10 -15.76
CA TYR A 69 7.04 -1.52 -15.77
C TYR A 69 6.78 -2.02 -17.20
N TRP A 70 5.98 -1.30 -17.98
CA TRP A 70 5.70 -1.67 -19.38
C TRP A 70 6.95 -1.65 -20.25
N LYS A 71 7.81 -0.62 -20.09
CA LYS A 71 9.08 -0.54 -20.82
C LYS A 71 10.03 -1.68 -20.44
N ALA A 72 10.19 -1.94 -19.15
CA ALA A 72 11.01 -3.03 -18.64
C ALA A 72 10.51 -4.40 -19.10
N LEU A 73 9.18 -4.62 -19.04
CA LEU A 73 8.55 -5.84 -19.53
C LEU A 73 8.84 -6.05 -21.01
N THR A 74 8.63 -5.01 -21.82
CA THR A 74 8.91 -5.03 -23.27
C THR A 74 10.36 -5.40 -23.56
N ILE A 75 11.31 -4.85 -22.79
CA ILE A 75 12.74 -5.19 -22.92
C ILE A 75 12.97 -6.68 -22.64
N ILE A 76 12.48 -7.19 -21.51
CA ILE A 76 12.69 -8.60 -21.12
C ILE A 76 12.01 -9.56 -22.09
N THR A 77 10.82 -9.25 -22.58
CA THR A 77 10.09 -10.14 -23.51
C THR A 77 10.70 -10.19 -24.90
N ASN A 78 11.39 -9.13 -25.33
CA ASN A 78 12.06 -9.09 -26.64
C ASN A 78 13.49 -9.65 -26.60
N GLU A 79 14.05 -9.86 -25.42
CA GLU A 79 15.36 -10.47 -25.24
C GLU A 79 15.33 -11.99 -25.46
N SER A 80 16.47 -12.56 -25.83
CA SER A 80 16.56 -14.01 -26.04
C SER A 80 16.22 -14.78 -24.76
N THR A 81 15.71 -16.00 -24.90
CA THR A 81 15.43 -16.89 -23.76
C THR A 81 16.68 -17.28 -22.97
N THR A 82 17.86 -17.13 -23.58
CA THR A 82 19.17 -17.34 -22.96
C THR A 82 19.71 -16.08 -22.28
N SER A 83 19.03 -14.94 -22.41
CA SER A 83 19.45 -13.68 -21.80
C SER A 83 19.33 -13.75 -20.29
N GLU A 84 20.32 -13.17 -19.61
CA GLU A 84 20.36 -13.09 -18.15
C GLU A 84 19.17 -12.30 -17.58
N LEU A 85 18.59 -11.40 -18.39
CA LEU A 85 17.44 -10.60 -18.03
C LEU A 85 16.18 -11.44 -17.75
N GLN A 86 16.09 -12.64 -18.32
CA GLN A 86 15.00 -13.59 -18.03
C GLN A 86 15.00 -14.09 -16.57
N SER A 87 16.10 -13.90 -15.84
CA SER A 87 16.18 -14.24 -14.41
C SER A 87 15.48 -13.23 -13.49
N ILE A 88 15.22 -12.01 -13.98
CA ILE A 88 14.58 -10.95 -13.19
C ILE A 88 13.09 -11.23 -13.06
N ILE A 89 12.56 -11.05 -11.85
CA ILE A 89 11.11 -10.97 -11.61
C ILE A 89 10.73 -9.49 -11.62
N LEU A 90 10.01 -9.05 -12.65
CA LEU A 90 9.39 -7.73 -12.66
C LEU A 90 8.08 -7.75 -11.87
N ARG A 91 7.89 -6.70 -11.06
CA ARG A 91 6.66 -6.46 -10.30
C ARG A 91 6.14 -5.06 -10.59
N LEU A 92 4.83 -4.94 -10.79
CA LEU A 92 4.18 -3.65 -10.91
C LEU A 92 4.09 -2.96 -9.54
N GLY A 93 4.56 -1.71 -9.48
CA GLY A 93 4.41 -0.82 -8.34
C GLY A 93 2.97 -0.36 -8.22
N GLY A 94 2.27 -0.82 -7.18
CA GLY A 94 0.84 -0.56 -6.97
C GLY A 94 0.53 0.70 -6.17
N PHE A 95 1.51 1.33 -5.52
CA PHE A 95 1.26 2.43 -4.58
C PHE A 95 0.57 3.62 -5.24
N HIS A 96 0.98 4.03 -6.44
CA HIS A 96 0.31 5.13 -7.14
C HIS A 96 -1.13 4.79 -7.53
N SER A 97 -1.40 3.55 -7.92
CA SER A 97 -2.75 3.07 -8.20
C SER A 97 -3.61 3.06 -6.94
N GLU A 98 -3.06 2.59 -5.81
CA GLU A 98 -3.73 2.59 -4.51
C GLU A 98 -4.04 4.01 -4.02
N MET A 99 -3.06 4.92 -4.09
CA MET A 99 -3.26 6.35 -3.77
C MET A 99 -4.37 6.96 -4.64
N SER A 100 -4.36 6.67 -5.95
CA SER A 100 -5.37 7.21 -6.89
C SER A 100 -6.76 6.65 -6.61
N PHE A 101 -6.85 5.35 -6.33
CA PHE A 101 -8.11 4.68 -6.01
C PHE A 101 -8.73 5.24 -4.73
N LEU A 102 -7.95 5.34 -3.64
CA LEU A 102 -8.40 5.93 -2.38
C LEU A 102 -8.83 7.39 -2.56
N GLY A 103 -8.05 8.18 -3.30
CA GLY A 103 -8.41 9.55 -3.65
C GLY A 103 -9.71 9.65 -4.45
N SER A 104 -9.97 8.72 -5.38
CA SER A 104 -11.21 8.71 -6.15
C SER A 104 -12.45 8.41 -5.29
N ILE A 105 -12.32 7.55 -4.26
CA ILE A 105 -13.43 7.31 -3.34
C ILE A 105 -13.72 8.57 -2.53
N GLY A 106 -12.67 9.24 -2.04
CA GLY A 106 -12.82 10.52 -1.35
C GLY A 106 -13.52 11.58 -2.20
N GLN A 107 -13.15 11.68 -3.47
CA GLN A 107 -13.79 12.59 -4.42
C GLN A 107 -15.26 12.21 -4.67
N LEU A 108 -15.55 10.93 -4.87
CA LEU A 108 -16.92 10.43 -5.10
C LEU A 108 -17.83 10.68 -3.89
N MET A 109 -17.29 10.53 -2.68
CA MET A 109 -18.02 10.70 -1.42
C MET A 109 -17.99 12.14 -0.90
N SER A 110 -17.48 13.09 -1.68
CA SER A 110 -17.46 14.50 -1.29
C SER A 110 -18.88 15.01 -1.02
N GLY A 111 -19.08 15.64 0.14
CA GLY A 111 -20.38 16.19 0.57
C GLY A 111 -21.35 15.16 1.17
N SER A 112 -20.92 13.91 1.39
CA SER A 112 -21.74 12.87 2.02
C SER A 112 -21.83 12.96 3.56
N GLY A 113 -21.11 13.89 4.19
CA GLY A 113 -20.91 13.91 5.64
C GLY A 113 -19.75 13.02 6.11
N LEU A 114 -19.08 12.31 5.20
CA LEU A 114 -18.01 11.36 5.54
C LEU A 114 -16.81 12.05 6.22
N ASN A 115 -16.42 13.24 5.76
CA ASN A 115 -15.30 13.96 6.38
C ASN A 115 -15.66 14.38 7.80
N GLU A 116 -16.87 14.88 8.01
CA GLU A 116 -17.40 15.32 9.28
C GLU A 116 -17.47 14.15 10.29
N VAL A 117 -17.84 12.96 9.84
CA VAL A 117 -17.78 11.74 10.67
C VAL A 117 -16.33 11.38 11.02
N LEU A 118 -15.41 11.44 10.05
CA LEU A 118 -14.00 11.14 10.30
C LEU A 118 -13.35 12.16 11.24
N GLU A 119 -13.78 13.42 11.23
CA GLU A 119 -13.36 14.47 12.15
C GLU A 119 -13.77 14.21 13.62
N THR A 120 -14.70 13.28 13.88
CA THR A 120 -15.03 12.87 15.25
C THR A 120 -13.96 11.95 15.86
N VAL A 121 -13.20 11.26 15.02
CA VAL A 121 -12.15 10.30 15.42
C VAL A 121 -10.75 10.90 15.23
N TYR A 122 -10.59 11.75 14.21
CA TYR A 122 -9.35 12.40 13.87
C TYR A 122 -9.49 13.92 13.96
N SER A 123 -8.41 14.63 14.33
CA SER A 123 -8.41 16.10 14.30
C SER A 123 -8.69 16.62 12.89
N ALA A 124 -9.51 17.66 12.74
CA ALA A 124 -9.82 18.31 11.45
C ALA A 124 -8.59 18.78 10.66
N ASN A 125 -7.48 19.08 11.35
CA ASN A 125 -6.19 19.41 10.71
C ASN A 125 -5.42 18.19 10.18
N ALA A 126 -5.94 16.97 10.29
CA ALA A 126 -5.32 15.80 9.72
C ALA A 126 -5.42 15.91 8.19
N VAL A 127 -4.28 16.19 7.56
CA VAL A 127 -4.14 16.46 6.12
C VAL A 127 -4.97 15.48 5.28
N GLY A 128 -6.12 15.96 4.78
CA GLY A 128 -6.92 15.35 3.72
C GLY A 128 -7.24 13.87 3.93
N HIS A 129 -8.12 13.57 4.90
CA HIS A 129 -8.66 12.25 5.24
C HIS A 129 -8.71 11.30 4.03
N MET A 130 -9.44 11.73 2.99
CA MET A 130 -9.72 10.89 1.83
C MET A 130 -8.95 11.29 0.56
N THR A 131 -7.77 11.92 0.70
CA THR A 131 -6.99 12.38 -0.47
C THR A 131 -6.13 11.29 -1.11
N GLY A 132 -6.09 10.09 -0.53
CA GLY A 132 -5.28 8.97 -0.99
C GLY A 132 -3.76 9.14 -0.76
N LYS A 133 -3.27 10.35 -0.50
CA LYS A 133 -1.84 10.65 -0.27
C LYS A 133 -1.28 9.99 0.98
N ALA A 134 -2.10 9.83 2.01
CA ALA A 134 -1.75 9.14 3.25
C ALA A 134 -2.38 7.74 3.27
N VAL A 135 -1.91 6.84 2.39
CA VAL A 135 -2.49 5.49 2.15
C VAL A 135 -2.85 4.75 3.44
N ALA A 136 -1.90 4.59 4.36
CA ALA A 136 -2.12 3.85 5.60
C ALA A 136 -3.23 4.46 6.47
N ARG A 137 -3.39 5.79 6.43
CA ARG A 137 -4.46 6.50 7.13
C ARG A 137 -5.78 6.34 6.39
N ALA A 138 -5.82 6.61 5.09
CA ALA A 138 -7.03 6.48 4.27
C ALA A 138 -7.61 5.06 4.33
N VAL A 139 -6.77 4.02 4.27
CA VAL A 139 -7.21 2.62 4.46
C VAL A 139 -7.83 2.41 5.84
N ARG A 140 -7.22 2.93 6.91
CA ARG A 140 -7.77 2.83 8.27
C ARG A 140 -9.11 3.57 8.40
N GLU A 141 -9.22 4.75 7.81
CA GLU A 141 -10.47 5.53 7.79
C GLU A 141 -11.58 4.74 7.09
N HIS A 142 -11.31 4.13 5.93
CA HIS A 142 -12.26 3.25 5.26
C HIS A 142 -12.69 2.06 6.12
N LEU A 143 -11.77 1.38 6.80
CA LEU A 143 -12.10 0.25 7.68
C LEU A 143 -12.96 0.67 8.87
N LEU A 144 -12.72 1.86 9.44
CA LEU A 144 -13.54 2.41 10.53
C LEU A 144 -14.95 2.71 10.05
N VAL A 145 -15.08 3.35 8.89
CA VAL A 145 -16.37 3.69 8.28
C VAL A 145 -17.15 2.43 7.94
N ASP A 146 -16.52 1.45 7.29
CA ASP A 146 -17.14 0.16 6.98
C ASP A 146 -17.62 -0.56 8.24
N THR A 147 -16.77 -0.66 9.27
CA THR A 147 -17.14 -1.31 10.53
C THR A 147 -18.33 -0.61 11.20
N THR A 148 -18.32 0.73 11.21
CA THR A 148 -19.37 1.54 11.86
C THR A 148 -20.69 1.41 11.10
N LEU A 149 -20.66 1.52 9.77
CA LEU A 149 -21.84 1.35 8.93
C LEU A 149 -22.41 -0.06 9.03
N ASN A 150 -21.56 -1.09 8.99
CA ASN A 150 -22.00 -2.48 9.16
C ASN A 150 -22.62 -2.71 10.55
N ALA A 151 -22.03 -2.16 11.61
CA ALA A 151 -22.60 -2.25 12.96
C ALA A 151 -23.98 -1.55 13.05
N LEU A 152 -24.11 -0.35 12.47
CA LEU A 152 -25.36 0.39 12.39
C LEU A 152 -26.44 -0.38 11.62
N LEU A 153 -26.09 -0.91 10.44
CA LEU A 153 -27.00 -1.70 9.61
C LEU A 153 -27.49 -2.95 10.34
N VAL A 154 -26.58 -3.70 10.98
CA VAL A 154 -26.95 -4.89 11.77
C VAL A 154 -27.86 -4.51 12.94
N SER A 155 -27.53 -3.43 13.65
CA SER A 155 -28.35 -2.92 14.75
C SER A 155 -29.76 -2.57 14.30
N MET A 156 -29.90 -1.83 13.20
CA MET A 156 -31.19 -1.42 12.64
C MET A 156 -31.99 -2.59 12.04
N THR A 157 -31.31 -3.57 11.45
CA THR A 157 -31.99 -4.69 10.76
C THR A 157 -32.53 -5.72 11.74
N PHE A 158 -31.84 -5.92 12.86
CA PHE A 158 -32.16 -6.96 13.84
C PHE A 158 -32.63 -6.41 15.20
N ASP A 159 -32.85 -5.09 15.31
CA ASP A 159 -33.17 -4.37 16.55
C ASP A 159 -32.22 -4.70 17.71
N ILE A 160 -30.94 -4.89 17.38
CA ILE A 160 -29.89 -5.18 18.37
C ILE A 160 -29.32 -3.84 18.84
N PRO A 161 -29.31 -3.52 20.14
CA PRO A 161 -28.74 -2.27 20.62
C PRO A 161 -27.23 -2.22 20.35
N LEU A 162 -26.75 -1.06 19.88
CA LEU A 162 -25.32 -0.77 19.86
C LEU A 162 -24.82 -0.72 21.30
N SER A 163 -23.64 -1.25 21.57
CA SER A 163 -23.08 -1.22 22.92
C SER A 163 -22.71 0.23 23.30
N ASP A 164 -23.41 0.81 24.27
CA ASP A 164 -23.09 2.14 24.81
C ASP A 164 -21.77 2.11 25.60
N GLU A 165 -20.79 2.91 25.21
CA GLU A 165 -19.46 2.99 25.85
C GLU A 165 -19.33 4.13 26.88
N GLU A 166 -20.41 4.77 27.33
CA GLU A 166 -20.31 5.87 28.32
C GLU A 166 -19.88 5.42 29.74
N GLN A 167 -19.81 4.11 30.04
CA GLN A 167 -19.55 3.64 31.41
C GLN A 167 -18.07 3.53 31.85
N TYR A 168 -17.09 3.84 31.00
CA TYR A 168 -15.67 3.60 31.34
C TYR A 168 -14.74 4.82 31.32
N LEU A 169 -15.26 6.03 31.05
CA LEU A 169 -14.49 7.28 31.20
C LEU A 169 -14.60 7.91 32.60
N THR A 170 -15.35 7.30 33.53
CA THR A 170 -15.54 7.78 34.92
C THR A 170 -14.91 6.89 36.00
N LYS A 171 -13.96 6.03 35.65
CA LYS A 171 -13.10 5.34 36.63
C LYS A 171 -11.63 5.69 36.43
N ASN A 172 -11.28 6.92 36.83
CA ASN A 172 -9.99 7.25 37.42
C ASN A 172 -10.24 7.77 38.84
#